data_AF-Q9PQS1-F1
#
_entry.id   AF-Q9PQS1-F1
#
_cell.length_a   1.000
_cell.length_b   1.000
_cell.length_c   1.000
_cell.angle_alpha   90.00
_cell.angle_beta   90.00
_cell.angle_gamma   90.00
#
_symmetry.space_group_name_H-M   'P 1'
#
loop_
_entity.id
_entity.type
_entity.pdbx_description
1 polymer ?
#
loop_
_entity_poly.entity_id
_entity_poly.type
_entity_poly.pdbx_seq_one_letter_code
_entity_poly.pdbx_strand_id
1 'polypeptide(L)'
;MAKIIEEMINKKGLLIDDYELYGNEIAKIKSIKKLNKKDSKLIVITSMNPNPAGEGKTTTAIGLVDALNKHGYKAIGALREPSMGPVFGMKGTGSGGGLSFLKPFDKINLHFSGDFHAITAANNLIVAVIENEIHNRSSMQIDSQKILIKRCLDVNDRSLRNIEYDINHQQTKSGFNITAASDLMALFCLAHDHKDFEDKLAQTIVAYNIVNQPIRICDLELTKAIMAILEDALYANLVRTNEDNPVFVHGGPFANIAHGCNSIIATKNALALGDYVVTECGFGSDLGLEKFMNIKMASLNLKPDLIGLVISLKSIAYHAQTNEKDYVKQGFANVLCHINHIKKYNVSFIVYINVNTNTDSEEDLLTLEKLLDEHQIEHARSYAYSYGSKKSEEITKKTITLTNQINDHELKLIYDIKDHLSYKLKKICENVYGADGYELSYEAKEQLNRYEHLDFYLCIAKTPYSISDDAKLLNNPKNFKIHIERFEINYAAKLIIAITTTIYRMPGLNKEPAAKNFVMK
;
A
#
# COMPACT_ATOMS: atom_id res chain seq x y z
N MET A 1 -21.34 7.95 29.45
CA MET A 1 -19.96 8.34 29.07
C MET A 1 -19.91 8.34 27.57
N ALA A 2 -19.59 9.49 26.94
CA ALA A 2 -19.38 9.51 25.50
C ALA A 2 -18.20 8.59 25.15
N LYS A 3 -18.31 7.87 24.04
CA LYS A 3 -17.27 6.93 23.61
C LYS A 3 -16.07 7.75 23.14
N ILE A 4 -14.83 7.36 23.47
CA ILE A 4 -13.61 8.14 23.13
C ILE A 4 -13.58 8.51 21.63
N ILE A 5 -13.97 7.58 20.76
CA ILE A 5 -14.01 7.82 19.31
C ILE A 5 -15.09 8.85 18.93
N GLU A 6 -16.23 8.83 19.60
CA GLU A 6 -17.32 9.78 19.36
C GLU A 6 -16.94 11.20 19.82
N GLU A 7 -16.26 11.33 20.96
CA GLU A 7 -15.70 12.63 21.38
C GLU A 7 -14.68 13.17 20.37
N MET A 8 -13.85 12.30 19.80
CA MET A 8 -12.88 12.66 18.78
C MET A 8 -13.54 13.14 17.49
N ILE A 9 -14.61 12.47 17.06
CA ILE A 9 -15.43 12.83 15.89
C ILE A 9 -16.13 14.17 16.11
N ASN A 10 -16.76 14.35 17.26
CA ASN A 10 -17.48 15.58 17.61
C ASN A 10 -16.56 16.80 17.63
N LYS A 11 -15.32 16.65 18.15
CA LYS A 11 -14.29 17.70 18.11
C LYS A 11 -13.88 18.11 16.69
N LYS A 12 -14.16 17.27 15.69
CA LYS A 12 -13.92 17.55 14.27
C LYS A 12 -15.15 18.14 13.54
N GLY A 13 -16.26 18.36 14.25
CA GLY A 13 -17.47 19.01 13.72
C GLY A 13 -18.37 18.08 12.90
N LEU A 14 -18.18 16.77 13.00
CA LEU A 14 -19.07 15.77 12.40
C LEU A 14 -20.28 15.53 13.29
N LEU A 15 -21.45 15.33 12.68
CA LEU A 15 -22.72 15.07 13.37
C LEU A 15 -23.09 13.58 13.32
N ILE A 16 -24.10 13.17 14.07
CA ILE A 16 -24.51 11.77 14.20
C ILE A 16 -24.83 11.08 12.86
N ASP A 17 -25.31 11.83 11.87
CA ASP A 17 -25.60 11.30 10.53
C ASP A 17 -24.35 11.12 9.65
N ASP A 18 -23.23 11.76 10.03
CA ASP A 18 -21.98 11.74 9.28
C ASP A 18 -21.11 10.51 9.61
N TYR A 19 -21.46 9.72 10.63
CA TYR A 19 -20.69 8.55 11.05
C TYR A 19 -21.55 7.39 11.55
N GLU A 20 -20.92 6.23 11.68
CA GLU A 20 -21.51 5.04 12.27
C GLU A 20 -20.51 4.34 13.20
N LEU A 21 -20.95 4.00 14.41
CA LEU A 21 -20.06 3.44 15.42
C LEU A 21 -20.00 1.90 15.33
N TYR A 22 -18.79 1.37 15.26
CA TYR A 22 -18.51 -0.06 15.37
C TYR A 22 -18.00 -0.35 16.79
N GLY A 23 -18.96 -0.53 17.70
CA GLY A 23 -18.70 -0.62 19.13
C GLY A 23 -18.37 0.77 19.73
N ASN A 24 -17.24 0.87 20.44
CA ASN A 24 -16.90 2.07 21.23
C ASN A 24 -15.60 2.76 20.80
N GLU A 25 -14.85 2.17 19.87
CA GLU A 25 -13.48 2.60 19.55
C GLU A 25 -13.22 2.73 18.04
N ILE A 26 -14.20 2.39 17.21
CA ILE A 26 -14.12 2.42 15.75
C ILE A 26 -15.37 3.14 15.24
N ALA A 27 -15.22 3.96 14.21
CA ALA A 27 -16.34 4.55 13.51
C ALA A 27 -16.10 4.56 12.00
N LYS A 28 -17.12 4.27 11.19
CA LYS A 28 -17.10 4.56 9.75
C LYS A 28 -17.57 5.99 9.52
N ILE A 29 -16.84 6.74 8.69
CA ILE A 29 -17.18 8.14 8.37
C ILE A 29 -17.88 8.18 7.00
N LYS A 30 -19.19 8.48 7.03
CA LYS A 30 -20.11 8.46 5.88
C LYS A 30 -20.04 9.71 5.03
N SER A 31 -19.90 10.87 5.67
CA SER A 31 -19.89 12.15 4.97
C SER A 31 -18.93 13.13 5.61
N ILE A 32 -18.08 13.71 4.78
CA ILE A 32 -17.27 14.89 5.11
C ILE A 32 -17.61 16.08 4.20
N LYS A 33 -18.70 16.00 3.41
CA LYS A 33 -18.99 16.96 2.32
C LYS A 33 -19.09 18.42 2.76
N LYS A 34 -19.35 18.66 4.05
CA LYS A 34 -19.41 20.01 4.64
C LYS A 34 -18.03 20.59 4.98
N LEU A 35 -16.98 19.77 4.95
CA LEU A 35 -15.63 20.10 5.38
C LEU A 35 -14.71 20.01 4.16
N ASN A 36 -14.34 21.16 3.60
CA ASN A 36 -13.37 21.24 2.52
C ASN A 36 -12.25 22.17 2.94
N LYS A 37 -11.20 21.58 3.52
CA LYS A 37 -10.03 22.31 3.96
C LYS A 37 -9.00 22.35 2.83
N LYS A 38 -8.68 23.55 2.37
CA LYS A 38 -7.80 23.76 1.19
C LYS A 38 -6.31 23.72 1.51
N ASP A 39 -5.93 23.97 2.77
CA ASP A 39 -4.53 24.20 3.16
C ASP A 39 -3.91 23.02 3.93
N SER A 40 -4.55 21.85 3.89
CA SER A 40 -4.07 20.65 4.57
C SER A 40 -2.81 20.12 3.91
N LYS A 41 -1.84 19.73 4.73
CA LYS A 41 -0.52 19.27 4.30
C LYS A 41 -0.46 17.75 4.25
N LEU A 42 0.03 17.18 3.14
CA LEU A 42 0.18 15.73 2.96
C LEU A 42 1.63 15.28 3.11
N ILE A 43 1.88 14.44 4.09
CA ILE A 43 3.18 13.82 4.38
C ILE A 43 3.08 12.32 4.08
N VAL A 44 3.92 11.81 3.17
CA VAL A 44 3.99 10.38 2.87
C VAL A 44 5.25 9.76 3.45
N ILE A 45 5.09 8.69 4.22
CA ILE A 45 6.18 7.93 4.82
C ILE A 45 6.51 6.72 3.93
N THR A 46 7.78 6.65 3.51
CA THR A 46 8.38 5.53 2.80
C THR A 46 9.60 5.01 3.57
N SER A 47 10.29 4.00 3.05
CA SER A 47 11.57 3.53 3.63
C SER A 47 12.63 3.25 2.58
N MET A 48 13.84 2.96 3.04
CA MET A 48 14.78 2.16 2.28
C MET A 48 14.27 0.73 2.05
N ASN A 49 14.99 -0.08 1.26
CA ASN A 49 14.74 -1.51 1.17
C ASN A 49 14.86 -2.10 2.59
N PRO A 50 13.83 -2.80 3.08
CA PRO A 50 13.82 -3.27 4.45
C PRO A 50 14.67 -4.53 4.61
N ASN A 51 15.28 -4.69 5.79
CA ASN A 51 15.73 -6.01 6.23
C ASN A 51 14.52 -6.95 6.49
N PRO A 52 14.71 -8.28 6.61
CA PRO A 52 13.61 -9.23 6.81
C PRO A 52 12.73 -8.99 8.06
N ALA A 53 13.23 -8.28 9.08
CA ALA A 53 12.46 -7.91 10.28
C ALA A 53 11.66 -6.61 10.09
N GLY A 54 11.89 -5.86 9.01
CA GLY A 54 11.22 -4.61 8.68
C GLY A 54 11.98 -3.36 9.11
N GLU A 55 11.50 -2.21 8.61
CA GLU A 55 12.10 -0.89 8.86
C GLU A 55 11.47 -0.14 10.04
N GLY A 56 10.25 -0.52 10.45
CA GLY A 56 9.45 0.28 11.40
C GLY A 56 8.77 1.50 10.77
N LYS A 57 8.55 1.48 9.45
CA LYS A 57 7.87 2.54 8.69
C LYS A 57 6.52 2.96 9.28
N THR A 58 5.64 1.99 9.54
CA THR A 58 4.31 2.25 10.12
C THR A 58 4.41 2.80 11.55
N THR A 59 5.37 2.30 12.34
CA THR A 59 5.66 2.84 13.67
C THR A 59 6.08 4.31 13.60
N THR A 60 6.94 4.68 12.64
CA THR A 60 7.32 6.07 12.40
C THR A 60 6.14 6.92 11.93
N ALA A 61 5.28 6.41 11.04
CA ALA A 61 4.10 7.13 10.58
C ALA A 61 3.14 7.44 11.74
N ILE A 62 2.83 6.44 12.58
CA ILE A 62 1.99 6.62 13.78
C ILE A 62 2.66 7.57 14.76
N GLY A 63 3.95 7.36 15.02
CA GLY A 63 4.74 8.22 15.91
C GLY A 63 4.82 9.67 15.45
N LEU A 64 4.82 9.92 14.14
CA LEU A 64 4.77 11.28 13.59
C LEU A 64 3.40 11.93 13.82
N VAL A 65 2.29 11.18 13.69
CA VAL A 65 0.96 11.69 14.05
C VAL A 65 0.92 12.09 15.53
N ASP A 66 1.46 11.25 16.41
CA ASP A 66 1.52 11.51 17.85
C ASP A 66 2.42 12.71 18.17
N ALA A 67 3.59 12.77 17.55
CA ALA A 67 4.53 13.88 17.66
C ALA A 67 3.89 15.22 17.30
N LEU A 68 3.28 15.32 16.13
CA LEU A 68 2.66 16.55 15.65
C LEU A 68 1.53 17.02 16.58
N ASN A 69 0.64 16.12 17.01
CA ASN A 69 -0.43 16.47 17.95
C ASN A 69 0.10 16.86 19.32
N LYS A 70 1.14 16.19 19.82
CA LYS A 70 1.80 16.53 21.10
C LYS A 70 2.29 17.98 21.14
N HIS A 71 2.76 18.49 19.99
CA HIS A 71 3.26 19.86 19.83
C HIS A 71 2.22 20.84 19.27
N GLY A 72 0.93 20.49 19.31
CA GLY A 72 -0.18 21.41 19.01
C GLY A 72 -0.64 21.47 17.56
N TYR A 73 -0.07 20.65 16.66
CA TYR A 73 -0.51 20.57 15.26
C TYR A 73 -1.63 19.53 15.10
N LYS A 74 -2.70 19.86 14.36
CA LYS A 74 -3.85 18.95 14.19
C LYS A 74 -3.56 17.88 13.14
N ALA A 75 -2.73 16.90 13.49
CA ALA A 75 -2.37 15.83 12.58
C ALA A 75 -3.38 14.66 12.58
N ILE A 76 -3.59 14.05 11.42
CA ILE A 76 -4.42 12.85 11.23
C ILE A 76 -3.65 11.81 10.42
N GLY A 77 -3.69 10.55 10.83
CA GLY A 77 -3.10 9.44 10.08
C GLY A 77 -4.04 8.89 9.00
N ALA A 78 -3.49 8.32 7.93
CA ALA A 78 -4.21 7.51 6.95
C ALA A 78 -3.39 6.26 6.59
N LEU A 79 -3.80 5.10 7.09
CA LEU A 79 -3.06 3.84 7.03
C LEU A 79 -3.89 2.73 6.40
N ARG A 80 -3.22 1.63 6.06
CA ARG A 80 -3.84 0.45 5.47
C ARG A 80 -4.42 -0.45 6.55
N GLU A 81 -5.54 -1.09 6.25
CA GLU A 81 -6.00 -2.23 7.02
C GLU A 81 -5.08 -3.42 6.74
N PRO A 82 -4.54 -4.08 7.79
CA PRO A 82 -3.76 -5.29 7.62
C PRO A 82 -4.66 -6.47 7.25
N SER A 83 -4.21 -7.29 6.30
CA SER A 83 -4.82 -8.58 6.02
C SER A 83 -4.75 -9.49 7.25
N MET A 84 -5.83 -10.22 7.52
CA MET A 84 -5.96 -11.14 8.64
C MET A 84 -5.09 -12.39 8.45
N GLY A 85 -4.94 -12.89 7.22
CA GLY A 85 -4.17 -14.10 6.94
C GLY A 85 -2.74 -14.08 7.50
N PRO A 86 -1.92 -13.03 7.21
CA PRO A 86 -0.56 -12.90 7.73
C PRO A 86 -0.44 -12.89 9.26
N VAL A 87 -1.44 -12.39 9.98
CA VAL A 87 -1.46 -12.33 11.46
C VAL A 87 -1.35 -13.73 12.06
N PHE A 88 -1.91 -14.73 11.40
CA PHE A 88 -1.82 -16.14 11.81
C PHE A 88 -0.55 -16.86 11.35
N GLY A 89 0.22 -16.25 10.43
CA GLY A 89 1.47 -16.79 9.91
C GLY A 89 2.71 -16.26 10.62
N MET A 90 2.95 -14.94 10.58
CA MET A 90 4.14 -14.30 11.14
C MET A 90 3.77 -13.10 12.02
N LYS A 91 4.59 -12.82 13.04
CA LYS A 91 4.33 -11.84 14.12
C LYS A 91 4.32 -10.35 13.71
N GLY A 92 4.31 -10.02 12.41
CA GLY A 92 4.32 -8.63 11.94
C GLY A 92 2.90 -8.09 11.73
N THR A 93 2.57 -6.94 12.33
CA THR A 93 1.27 -6.28 12.13
C THR A 93 1.45 -4.94 11.43
N GLY A 94 0.56 -4.60 10.50
CA GLY A 94 0.50 -3.28 9.85
C GLY A 94 -0.04 -2.17 10.75
N SER A 95 0.03 -2.35 12.06
CA SER A 95 -0.65 -1.52 13.08
C SER A 95 0.33 -0.81 14.02
N GLY A 96 1.62 -0.76 13.65
CA GLY A 96 2.70 -0.16 14.46
C GLY A 96 3.32 -1.10 15.48
N GLY A 97 4.03 -0.53 16.46
CA GLY A 97 4.71 -1.31 17.51
C GLY A 97 5.34 -0.46 18.61
N GLY A 98 5.72 -1.12 19.71
CA GLY A 98 6.25 -0.44 20.89
C GLY A 98 5.18 0.47 21.51
N LEU A 99 5.53 1.74 21.74
CA LEU A 99 4.60 2.76 22.23
C LEU A 99 3.83 3.49 21.13
N SER A 100 4.15 3.24 19.85
CA SER A 100 3.51 3.87 18.68
C SER A 100 2.76 2.83 17.84
N PHE A 101 1.52 2.54 18.25
CA PHE A 101 0.63 1.56 17.61
C PHE A 101 -0.83 2.05 17.59
N LEU A 102 -1.68 1.40 16.81
CA LEU A 102 -3.11 1.72 16.71
C LEU A 102 -3.97 0.96 17.73
N LYS A 103 -5.07 1.60 18.17
CA LYS A 103 -6.10 1.01 19.03
C LYS A 103 -7.46 1.07 18.33
N PRO A 104 -8.31 0.03 18.45
CA PRO A 104 -8.09 -1.23 19.16
C PRO A 104 -7.25 -2.23 18.35
N PHE A 105 -6.08 -2.59 18.86
CA PHE A 105 -5.05 -3.34 18.13
C PHE A 105 -5.53 -4.72 17.66
N ASP A 106 -6.21 -5.45 18.53
CA ASP A 106 -6.77 -6.78 18.27
C ASP A 106 -7.84 -6.74 17.19
N LYS A 107 -8.75 -5.75 17.22
CA LYS A 107 -9.80 -5.67 16.18
C LYS A 107 -9.23 -5.30 14.81
N ILE A 108 -8.31 -4.33 14.74
CA ILE A 108 -7.68 -3.88 13.48
C ILE A 108 -6.95 -5.05 12.78
N ASN A 109 -6.35 -5.96 13.55
CA ASN A 109 -5.62 -7.12 13.02
C ASN A 109 -6.48 -8.37 12.77
N LEU A 110 -7.79 -8.31 13.02
CA LEU A 110 -8.71 -9.42 12.83
C LEU A 110 -9.83 -9.04 11.85
N HIS A 111 -11.07 -8.95 12.32
CA HIS A 111 -12.22 -8.67 11.46
C HIS A 111 -12.46 -7.17 11.25
N PHE A 112 -11.90 -6.34 12.12
CA PHE A 112 -12.07 -4.89 12.16
C PHE A 112 -13.54 -4.44 11.99
N SER A 113 -13.85 -3.71 10.90
CA SER A 113 -15.20 -3.29 10.51
C SER A 113 -15.86 -4.21 9.49
N GLY A 114 -15.15 -5.25 9.02
CA GLY A 114 -15.65 -6.21 8.04
C GLY A 114 -15.34 -5.88 6.58
N ASP A 115 -14.52 -4.88 6.29
CA ASP A 115 -14.25 -4.40 4.93
C ASP A 115 -13.66 -5.50 4.04
N PHE A 116 -12.68 -6.25 4.57
CA PHE A 116 -12.10 -7.39 3.87
C PHE A 116 -13.11 -8.54 3.67
N HIS A 117 -14.03 -8.75 4.61
CA HIS A 117 -15.09 -9.74 4.43
C HIS A 117 -16.05 -9.34 3.31
N ALA A 118 -16.42 -8.06 3.26
CA ALA A 118 -17.25 -7.52 2.19
C ALA A 118 -16.58 -7.66 0.81
N ILE A 119 -15.28 -7.35 0.71
CA ILE A 119 -14.50 -7.53 -0.53
C ILE A 119 -14.40 -9.01 -0.90
N THR A 120 -14.24 -9.91 0.08
CA THR A 120 -14.24 -11.36 -0.16
C THR A 120 -15.58 -11.84 -0.72
N ALA A 121 -16.69 -11.41 -0.10
CA ALA A 121 -18.04 -11.77 -0.53
C ALA A 121 -18.34 -11.22 -1.94
N ALA A 122 -18.03 -9.95 -2.20
CA ALA A 122 -18.19 -9.32 -3.51
C ALA A 122 -17.39 -10.05 -4.61
N ASN A 123 -16.10 -10.28 -4.38
CA ASN A 123 -15.24 -10.98 -5.34
C ASN A 123 -15.78 -12.38 -5.65
N ASN A 124 -16.17 -13.14 -4.63
CA ASN A 124 -16.63 -14.50 -4.81
C ASN A 124 -18.03 -14.57 -5.42
N LEU A 125 -18.91 -13.57 -5.20
CA LEU A 125 -20.20 -13.48 -5.88
C LEU A 125 -20.01 -13.29 -7.40
N ILE A 126 -19.07 -12.45 -7.84
CA ILE A 126 -18.76 -12.28 -9.25
C ILE A 126 -18.38 -13.62 -9.88
N VAL A 127 -17.46 -14.36 -9.26
CA VAL A 127 -17.03 -15.68 -9.76
C VAL A 127 -18.20 -16.66 -9.78
N ALA A 128 -19.00 -16.71 -8.71
CA ALA A 128 -20.14 -17.62 -8.61
C ALA A 128 -21.18 -17.39 -9.72
N VAL A 129 -21.44 -16.14 -10.08
CA VAL A 129 -22.39 -15.80 -11.15
C VAL A 129 -21.80 -16.12 -12.52
N ILE A 130 -20.51 -15.83 -12.77
CA ILE A 130 -19.84 -16.25 -14.02
C ILE A 130 -19.97 -17.76 -14.23
N GLU A 131 -19.73 -18.55 -13.19
CA GLU A 131 -19.86 -20.01 -13.27
C GLU A 131 -21.31 -20.46 -13.40
N ASN A 132 -22.26 -19.75 -12.80
CA ASN A 132 -23.68 -19.99 -13.01
C ASN A 132 -24.10 -19.73 -14.46
N GLU A 133 -23.58 -18.69 -15.11
CA GLU A 133 -23.82 -18.43 -16.54
C GLU A 133 -23.30 -19.58 -17.42
N ILE A 134 -22.12 -20.11 -17.11
CA ILE A 134 -21.54 -21.29 -17.77
C ILE A 134 -22.41 -22.53 -17.52
N HIS A 135 -22.81 -22.76 -16.26
CA HIS A 135 -23.64 -23.88 -15.86
C HIS A 135 -25.00 -23.88 -16.59
N ASN A 136 -25.62 -22.72 -16.75
CA ASN A 136 -26.91 -22.61 -17.44
C ASN A 136 -26.77 -22.51 -18.96
N ARG A 137 -25.54 -22.57 -19.51
CA ARG A 137 -25.25 -22.43 -20.94
C ARG A 137 -25.89 -21.17 -21.52
N SER A 138 -25.69 -20.05 -20.83
CA SER A 138 -26.31 -18.78 -21.23
C SER A 138 -25.80 -18.30 -22.59
N SER A 139 -26.51 -17.32 -23.16
CA SER A 139 -26.15 -16.71 -24.45
C SER A 139 -24.80 -16.01 -24.43
N MET A 140 -24.21 -15.73 -23.26
CA MET A 140 -22.89 -15.10 -23.15
C MET A 140 -21.75 -16.01 -23.61
N GLN A 141 -21.94 -17.34 -23.58
CA GLN A 141 -20.95 -18.34 -24.02
C GLN A 141 -19.56 -18.11 -23.41
N ILE A 142 -19.51 -17.86 -22.10
CA ILE A 142 -18.27 -17.60 -21.37
C ILE A 142 -17.33 -18.80 -21.50
N ASP A 143 -16.07 -18.55 -21.84
CA ASP A 143 -15.03 -19.57 -21.91
C ASP A 143 -14.48 -19.80 -20.50
N SER A 144 -14.68 -21.01 -19.95
CA SER A 144 -14.26 -21.32 -18.57
C SER A 144 -12.75 -21.22 -18.34
N GLN A 145 -11.94 -21.30 -19.41
CA GLN A 145 -10.49 -21.13 -19.34
C GLN A 145 -10.04 -19.66 -19.42
N LYS A 146 -10.96 -18.74 -19.70
CA LYS A 146 -10.70 -17.30 -19.82
C LYS A 146 -11.43 -16.47 -18.76
N ILE A 147 -11.74 -17.08 -17.62
CA ILE A 147 -12.15 -16.35 -16.41
C ILE A 147 -10.90 -15.70 -15.82
N LEU A 148 -10.88 -14.36 -15.77
CA LEU A 148 -9.72 -13.59 -15.32
C LEU A 148 -9.68 -13.45 -13.80
N ILE A 149 -10.86 -13.30 -13.20
CA ILE A 149 -11.01 -13.13 -11.76
C ILE A 149 -10.97 -14.48 -11.04
N LYS A 150 -10.09 -14.61 -10.06
CA LYS A 150 -10.01 -15.77 -9.16
C LYS A 150 -10.88 -15.55 -7.93
N ARG A 151 -11.28 -16.64 -7.27
CA ARG A 151 -11.85 -16.53 -5.92
C ARG A 151 -10.83 -15.95 -4.95
N CYS A 152 -11.28 -15.45 -3.81
CA CYS A 152 -10.39 -15.01 -2.75
C CYS A 152 -10.84 -15.42 -1.36
N LEU A 153 -9.88 -15.44 -0.44
CA LEU A 153 -10.06 -15.75 0.97
C LEU A 153 -8.95 -15.10 1.79
N ASP A 154 -9.28 -14.43 2.90
CA ASP A 154 -8.29 -13.73 3.72
C ASP A 154 -7.59 -14.63 4.74
N VAL A 155 -7.00 -15.72 4.24
CA VAL A 155 -6.25 -16.71 5.02
C VAL A 155 -5.01 -17.14 4.23
N ASN A 156 -3.91 -17.46 4.92
CA ASN A 156 -2.70 -17.97 4.28
C ASN A 156 -2.82 -19.47 3.91
N ASP A 157 -3.55 -19.79 2.84
CA ASP A 157 -3.77 -21.18 2.41
C ASP A 157 -3.11 -21.50 1.06
N ARG A 158 -1.89 -22.07 1.13
CA ARG A 158 -1.13 -22.47 -0.07
C ARG A 158 -1.83 -23.55 -0.91
N SER A 159 -2.72 -24.35 -0.33
CA SER A 159 -3.37 -25.48 -1.00
C SER A 159 -4.39 -25.01 -2.03
N LEU A 160 -4.91 -23.79 -1.89
CA LEU A 160 -5.91 -23.21 -2.79
C LEU A 160 -5.31 -22.45 -3.99
N ARG A 161 -3.97 -22.41 -4.13
CA ARG A 161 -3.29 -21.66 -5.22
C ARG A 161 -3.72 -22.11 -6.61
N ASN A 162 -3.83 -23.42 -6.80
CA ASN A 162 -4.25 -24.05 -8.05
C ASN A 162 -5.27 -25.12 -7.68
N ILE A 163 -6.48 -24.98 -8.19
CA ILE A 163 -7.56 -25.95 -8.02
C ILE A 163 -8.13 -26.32 -9.38
N GLU A 164 -8.68 -27.52 -9.47
CA GLU A 164 -9.43 -27.98 -10.63
C GLU A 164 -10.80 -28.47 -10.14
N TYR A 165 -11.84 -28.11 -10.86
CA TYR A 165 -13.22 -28.52 -10.58
C TYR A 165 -14.00 -28.61 -11.90
N ASP A 166 -15.23 -29.10 -11.82
CA ASP A 166 -16.08 -29.35 -12.97
C ASP A 166 -17.28 -28.40 -13.00
N ILE A 167 -17.59 -27.88 -14.18
CA ILE A 167 -18.86 -27.21 -14.48
C ILE A 167 -19.45 -27.91 -15.69
N ASN A 168 -20.52 -28.68 -15.53
CA ASN A 168 -21.18 -29.42 -16.62
C ASN A 168 -20.27 -30.34 -17.43
N HIS A 169 -19.44 -31.15 -16.77
CA HIS A 169 -18.46 -32.04 -17.38
C HIS A 169 -17.30 -31.32 -18.11
N GLN A 170 -17.18 -30.00 -17.94
CA GLN A 170 -16.03 -29.22 -18.38
C GLN A 170 -15.09 -28.97 -17.21
N GLN A 171 -13.90 -29.57 -17.28
CA GLN A 171 -12.83 -29.27 -16.34
C GLN A 171 -12.42 -27.80 -16.44
N THR A 172 -12.43 -27.14 -15.29
CA THR A 172 -12.10 -25.73 -15.12
C THR A 172 -10.94 -25.62 -14.15
N LYS A 173 -9.91 -24.84 -14.55
CA LYS A 173 -8.73 -24.59 -13.74
C LYS A 173 -8.83 -23.19 -13.15
N SER A 174 -8.63 -23.08 -11.85
CA SER A 174 -8.68 -21.79 -11.15
C SER A 174 -7.75 -21.79 -9.95
N GLY A 175 -7.97 -20.85 -9.03
CA GLY A 175 -7.26 -20.74 -7.78
C GLY A 175 -7.92 -19.71 -6.88
N PHE A 176 -7.32 -19.54 -5.71
CA PHE A 176 -7.64 -18.46 -4.79
C PHE A 176 -6.46 -17.49 -4.67
N ASN A 177 -6.78 -16.21 -4.56
CA ASN A 177 -5.87 -15.18 -4.07
C ASN A 177 -6.21 -14.83 -2.61
N ILE A 178 -5.26 -14.30 -1.86
CA ILE A 178 -5.63 -13.65 -0.59
C ILE A 178 -6.47 -12.41 -0.89
N THR A 179 -7.41 -12.04 -0.02
CA THR A 179 -8.37 -10.95 -0.32
C THR A 179 -7.68 -9.62 -0.62
N ALA A 180 -6.59 -9.29 0.08
CA ALA A 180 -5.77 -8.11 -0.22
C ALA A 180 -5.11 -8.11 -1.62
N ALA A 181 -5.06 -9.27 -2.29
CA ALA A 181 -4.57 -9.46 -3.65
C ALA A 181 -5.71 -9.55 -4.69
N SER A 182 -6.96 -9.34 -4.29
CA SER A 182 -8.10 -9.21 -5.21
C SER A 182 -7.95 -7.95 -6.06
N ASP A 183 -8.36 -8.05 -7.32
CA ASP A 183 -8.40 -6.89 -8.21
C ASP A 183 -9.39 -5.83 -7.73
N LEU A 184 -10.47 -6.26 -7.06
CA LEU A 184 -11.43 -5.35 -6.42
C LEU A 184 -10.80 -4.56 -5.28
N MET A 185 -9.86 -5.13 -4.51
CA MET A 185 -9.16 -4.40 -3.44
C MET A 185 -8.34 -3.24 -4.02
N ALA A 186 -7.70 -3.45 -5.18
CA ALA A 186 -6.97 -2.37 -5.85
C ALA A 186 -7.91 -1.26 -6.33
N LEU A 187 -9.05 -1.60 -6.92
CA LEU A 187 -10.08 -0.62 -7.31
C LEU A 187 -10.65 0.11 -6.09
N PHE A 188 -10.98 -0.61 -5.02
CA PHE A 188 -11.49 -0.07 -3.77
C PHE A 188 -10.57 1.03 -3.22
N CYS A 189 -9.26 0.82 -3.31
CA CYS A 189 -8.29 1.80 -2.83
C CYS A 189 -8.05 2.98 -3.79
N LEU A 190 -8.37 2.83 -5.08
CA LEU A 190 -8.21 3.88 -6.10
C LEU A 190 -9.52 4.60 -6.48
N ALA A 191 -10.64 4.23 -5.87
CA ALA A 191 -11.90 4.93 -6.05
C ALA A 191 -11.93 6.25 -5.27
N HIS A 192 -12.49 7.28 -5.90
CA HIS A 192 -12.59 8.63 -5.34
C HIS A 192 -13.78 8.82 -4.40
N ASP A 193 -14.83 8.03 -4.63
CA ASP A 193 -16.09 7.94 -3.90
C ASP A 193 -16.88 6.71 -4.39
N HIS A 194 -18.06 6.46 -3.82
CA HIS A 194 -18.93 5.35 -4.19
C HIS A 194 -19.33 5.35 -5.67
N LYS A 195 -19.55 6.52 -6.28
CA LYS A 195 -19.99 6.61 -7.67
C LYS A 195 -18.86 6.26 -8.63
N ASP A 196 -17.67 6.80 -8.37
CA ASP A 196 -16.46 6.44 -9.13
C ASP A 196 -16.12 4.95 -8.98
N PHE A 197 -16.30 4.36 -7.79
CA PHE A 197 -16.17 2.93 -7.60
C PHE A 197 -17.18 2.14 -8.44
N GLU A 198 -18.48 2.50 -8.38
CA GLU A 198 -19.56 1.86 -9.14
C GLU A 198 -19.30 1.88 -10.64
N ASP A 199 -18.90 3.04 -11.18
CA ASP A 199 -18.65 3.23 -12.61
C ASP A 199 -17.47 2.39 -13.12
N LYS A 200 -16.37 2.37 -12.36
CA LYS A 200 -15.19 1.54 -12.68
C LYS A 200 -15.48 0.06 -12.52
N LEU A 201 -16.23 -0.32 -11.47
CA LEU A 201 -16.66 -1.69 -11.24
C LEU A 201 -17.48 -2.20 -12.44
N ALA A 202 -18.50 -1.45 -12.86
CA ALA A 202 -19.36 -1.82 -13.98
C ALA A 202 -18.55 -2.13 -15.26
N GLN A 203 -17.49 -1.37 -15.51
CA GLN A 203 -16.64 -1.50 -16.70
C GLN A 203 -15.53 -2.57 -16.57
N THR A 204 -15.38 -3.20 -15.42
CA THR A 204 -14.32 -4.19 -15.19
C THR A 204 -14.55 -5.43 -16.04
N ILE A 205 -13.55 -5.80 -16.86
CA ILE A 205 -13.54 -7.06 -17.62
C ILE A 205 -13.17 -8.19 -16.66
N VAL A 206 -14.00 -9.23 -16.61
CA VAL A 206 -13.86 -10.36 -15.68
C VAL A 206 -13.70 -11.70 -16.38
N ALA A 207 -14.10 -11.81 -17.64
CA ALA A 207 -13.91 -12.99 -18.47
C ALA A 207 -13.90 -12.65 -19.95
N TYR A 208 -13.64 -13.65 -20.79
CA TYR A 208 -13.91 -13.60 -22.23
C TYR A 208 -14.82 -14.76 -22.64
N ASN A 209 -15.61 -14.55 -23.69
CA ASN A 209 -16.38 -15.63 -24.29
C ASN A 209 -15.56 -16.45 -25.30
N ILE A 210 -16.16 -17.51 -25.85
CA ILE A 210 -15.51 -18.42 -26.81
C ILE A 210 -15.03 -17.72 -28.10
N VAL A 211 -15.58 -16.55 -28.44
CA VAL A 211 -15.16 -15.72 -29.59
C VAL A 211 -14.25 -14.55 -29.19
N ASN A 212 -13.69 -14.57 -27.98
CA ASN A 212 -12.77 -13.56 -27.42
C ASN A 212 -13.35 -12.14 -27.25
N GLN A 213 -14.67 -12.01 -27.11
CA GLN A 213 -15.27 -10.75 -26.68
C GLN A 213 -15.19 -10.63 -25.15
N PRO A 214 -14.85 -9.43 -24.62
CA PRO A 214 -14.77 -9.21 -23.19
C PRO A 214 -16.15 -9.23 -22.53
N ILE A 215 -16.24 -9.87 -21.37
CA ILE A 215 -17.41 -9.86 -20.50
C ILE A 215 -17.11 -8.96 -19.30
N ARG A 216 -17.95 -7.94 -19.10
CA ARG A 216 -17.85 -6.96 -18.02
C ARG A 216 -18.82 -7.27 -16.89
N ILE A 217 -18.60 -6.67 -15.72
CA ILE A 217 -19.53 -6.79 -14.58
C ILE A 217 -20.93 -6.27 -14.93
N CYS A 218 -21.04 -5.20 -15.72
CA CYS A 218 -22.34 -4.71 -16.17
C CYS A 218 -23.07 -5.69 -17.10
N ASP A 219 -22.35 -6.47 -17.89
CA ASP A 219 -22.92 -7.46 -18.81
C ASP A 219 -23.53 -8.64 -18.02
N LEU A 220 -23.04 -8.88 -16.80
CA LEU A 220 -23.58 -9.86 -15.85
C LEU A 220 -24.71 -9.28 -14.98
N GLU A 221 -25.06 -7.99 -15.16
CA GLU A 221 -26.06 -7.27 -14.34
C GLU A 221 -25.75 -7.24 -12.84
N LEU A 222 -24.46 -7.38 -12.46
CA LEU A 222 -24.05 -7.53 -11.05
C LEU A 222 -23.68 -6.25 -10.33
N THR A 223 -23.50 -5.13 -11.05
CA THR A 223 -22.97 -3.89 -10.46
C THR A 223 -23.70 -3.50 -9.18
N LYS A 224 -25.04 -3.51 -9.18
CA LYS A 224 -25.84 -3.12 -8.02
C LYS A 224 -25.72 -4.09 -6.84
N ALA A 225 -25.68 -5.40 -7.11
CA ALA A 225 -25.54 -6.41 -6.07
C ALA A 225 -24.17 -6.30 -5.38
N ILE A 226 -23.12 -6.07 -6.16
CA ILE A 226 -21.77 -5.85 -5.62
C ILE A 226 -21.67 -4.53 -4.85
N MET A 227 -22.31 -3.46 -5.33
CA MET A 227 -22.40 -2.21 -4.59
C MET A 227 -23.12 -2.38 -3.25
N ALA A 228 -24.23 -3.13 -3.20
CA ALA A 228 -24.94 -3.40 -1.95
C ALA A 228 -24.08 -4.15 -0.93
N ILE A 229 -23.19 -5.04 -1.37
CA ILE A 229 -22.23 -5.73 -0.48
C ILE A 229 -21.16 -4.76 0.05
N LEU A 230 -20.71 -3.81 -0.78
CA LEU A 230 -19.58 -2.93 -0.48
C LEU A 230 -19.98 -1.54 0.05
N GLU A 231 -21.26 -1.25 0.18
CA GLU A 231 -21.80 0.08 0.51
C GLU A 231 -21.15 0.65 1.78
N ASP A 232 -21.22 -0.11 2.87
CA ASP A 232 -20.62 0.28 4.14
C ASP A 232 -19.10 0.18 4.11
N ALA A 233 -18.56 -0.83 3.43
CA ALA A 233 -17.14 -1.07 3.34
C ALA A 233 -16.40 0.15 2.78
N LEU A 234 -16.98 0.84 1.78
CA LEU A 234 -16.38 2.02 1.13
C LEU A 234 -16.24 3.25 2.05
N TYR A 235 -16.87 3.28 3.23
CA TYR A 235 -16.65 4.34 4.21
C TYR A 235 -15.41 4.08 5.06
N ALA A 236 -14.53 5.07 5.13
CA ALA A 236 -13.25 4.96 5.85
C ALA A 236 -13.45 4.83 7.37
N ASN A 237 -12.69 3.92 7.99
CA ASN A 237 -12.76 3.65 9.42
C ASN A 237 -11.82 4.59 10.19
N LEU A 238 -12.37 5.37 11.10
CA LEU A 238 -11.64 6.17 12.07
C LEU A 238 -11.38 5.36 13.34
N VAL A 239 -10.11 5.34 13.73
CA VAL A 239 -9.58 4.75 14.97
C VAL A 239 -8.62 5.75 15.61
N ARG A 240 -7.81 5.28 16.57
CA ARG A 240 -6.87 6.13 17.31
C ARG A 240 -5.49 5.51 17.44
N THR A 241 -4.48 6.34 17.65
CA THR A 241 -3.15 5.91 18.10
C THR A 241 -3.18 5.50 19.58
N ASN A 242 -2.06 4.98 20.08
CA ASN A 242 -1.87 4.70 21.49
C ASN A 242 -2.02 5.95 22.37
N GLU A 243 -1.70 7.13 21.84
CA GLU A 243 -1.82 8.45 22.48
C GLU A 243 -3.11 9.20 22.09
N ASP A 244 -4.14 8.47 21.64
CA ASP A 244 -5.49 9.00 21.37
C ASP A 244 -5.57 10.06 20.25
N ASN A 245 -4.73 9.94 19.22
CA ASN A 245 -4.79 10.78 18.02
C ASN A 245 -5.51 10.08 16.87
N PRO A 246 -6.27 10.82 16.03
CA PRO A 246 -7.10 10.25 14.96
C PRO A 246 -6.28 9.61 13.84
N VAL A 247 -6.70 8.41 13.42
CA VAL A 247 -6.15 7.70 12.26
C VAL A 247 -7.26 7.04 11.47
N PHE A 248 -7.30 7.27 10.15
CA PHE A 248 -8.09 6.46 9.24
C PHE A 248 -7.35 5.17 8.89
N VAL A 249 -8.03 4.03 8.97
CA VAL A 249 -7.54 2.72 8.53
C VAL A 249 -8.51 2.20 7.48
N HIS A 250 -8.08 2.15 6.22
CA HIS A 250 -9.02 1.83 5.13
C HIS A 250 -8.33 1.31 3.87
N GLY A 251 -8.74 0.12 3.45
CA GLY A 251 -8.16 -0.58 2.31
C GLY A 251 -6.76 -1.11 2.59
N GLY A 252 -6.34 -2.14 1.88
CA GLY A 252 -5.04 -2.79 2.12
C GLY A 252 -4.58 -3.63 0.93
N PRO A 253 -4.31 -3.02 -0.25
CA PRO A 253 -3.87 -3.75 -1.41
C PRO A 253 -2.42 -4.21 -1.22
N PHE A 254 -2.08 -5.37 -1.79
CA PHE A 254 -0.69 -5.84 -1.82
C PHE A 254 0.23 -4.81 -2.51
N ALA A 255 1.37 -4.51 -1.90
CA ALA A 255 2.31 -3.53 -2.46
C ALA A 255 3.19 -4.08 -3.61
N ASN A 256 3.15 -5.39 -3.88
CA ASN A 256 3.86 -5.99 -5.00
C ASN A 256 3.02 -5.97 -6.28
N ILE A 257 1.83 -6.57 -6.24
CA ILE A 257 0.94 -6.73 -7.41
C ILE A 257 -0.09 -5.60 -7.55
N ALA A 258 -0.10 -4.65 -6.63
CA ALA A 258 -0.88 -3.43 -6.70
C ALA A 258 -0.07 -2.28 -6.09
N HIS A 259 -0.71 -1.14 -5.88
CA HIS A 259 -0.06 0.11 -5.50
C HIS A 259 0.30 0.23 -4.01
N GLY A 260 -0.17 -0.68 -3.15
CA GLY A 260 0.34 -0.77 -1.77
C GLY A 260 0.03 0.41 -0.84
N CYS A 261 -1.04 1.16 -1.09
CA CYS A 261 -1.42 2.34 -0.31
C CYS A 261 -2.80 2.14 0.33
N ASN A 262 -3.13 2.93 1.35
CA ASN A 262 -4.50 3.03 1.84
C ASN A 262 -5.40 3.67 0.75
N SER A 263 -6.72 3.59 0.95
CA SER A 263 -7.68 4.16 -0.01
C SER A 263 -7.53 5.66 -0.23
N ILE A 264 -7.89 6.11 -1.44
CA ILE A 264 -8.06 7.53 -1.76
C ILE A 264 -9.12 8.18 -0.86
N ILE A 265 -10.23 7.49 -0.59
CA ILE A 265 -11.31 7.97 0.30
C ILE A 265 -10.76 8.35 1.69
N ALA A 266 -9.96 7.49 2.32
CA ALA A 266 -9.37 7.78 3.62
C ALA A 266 -8.38 8.95 3.58
N THR A 267 -7.57 9.05 2.52
CA THR A 267 -6.65 10.19 2.37
C THR A 267 -7.42 11.50 2.18
N LYS A 268 -8.48 11.52 1.37
CA LYS A 268 -9.37 12.69 1.21
C LYS A 268 -10.07 13.05 2.52
N ASN A 269 -10.54 12.06 3.27
CA ASN A 269 -11.16 12.29 4.58
C ASN A 269 -10.17 12.89 5.58
N ALA A 270 -8.93 12.38 5.62
CA ALA A 270 -7.88 12.94 6.47
C ALA A 270 -7.57 14.39 6.07
N LEU A 271 -7.44 14.69 4.78
CA LEU A 271 -7.17 16.05 4.28
C LEU A 271 -8.29 17.02 4.60
N ALA A 272 -9.55 16.58 4.61
CA ALA A 272 -10.67 17.44 4.97
C ALA A 272 -10.70 17.81 6.48
N LEU A 273 -10.11 16.96 7.34
CA LEU A 273 -10.27 17.03 8.80
C LEU A 273 -8.99 17.44 9.57
N GLY A 274 -7.82 17.33 8.94
CA GLY A 274 -6.50 17.58 9.55
C GLY A 274 -5.77 18.76 8.91
N ASP A 275 -4.90 19.41 9.69
CA ASP A 275 -3.94 20.40 9.17
C ASP A 275 -2.74 19.70 8.53
N TYR A 276 -2.36 18.55 9.09
CA TYR A 276 -1.28 17.69 8.61
C TYR A 276 -1.81 16.26 8.50
N VAL A 277 -1.58 15.62 7.36
CA VAL A 277 -2.00 14.25 7.08
C VAL A 277 -0.75 13.41 6.92
N VAL A 278 -0.61 12.38 7.74
CA VAL A 278 0.49 11.42 7.63
C VAL A 278 -0.05 10.12 7.03
N THR A 279 0.44 9.74 5.87
CA THR A 279 0.12 8.48 5.19
C THR A 279 1.38 7.66 4.99
N GLU A 280 1.26 6.39 4.61
CA GLU A 280 2.40 5.56 4.22
C GLU A 280 2.17 4.86 2.87
N CYS A 281 3.25 4.32 2.31
CA CYS A 281 3.24 3.39 1.20
C CYS A 281 3.99 2.09 1.55
N GLY A 282 3.54 0.94 1.02
CA GLY A 282 4.16 -0.35 1.33
C GLY A 282 5.57 -0.55 0.74
N PHE A 283 6.42 -1.35 1.38
CA PHE A 283 7.83 -1.58 0.99
C PHE A 283 8.70 -0.30 0.98
N GLY A 284 9.83 -0.33 0.27
CA GLY A 284 10.74 0.79 0.13
C GLY A 284 10.28 1.81 -0.91
N SER A 285 11.04 2.89 -1.09
CA SER A 285 10.67 3.95 -2.04
C SER A 285 10.63 3.45 -3.48
N ASP A 286 11.46 2.48 -3.82
CA ASP A 286 11.55 1.83 -5.13
C ASP A 286 10.24 1.12 -5.57
N LEU A 287 9.39 0.73 -4.62
CA LEU A 287 8.09 0.12 -4.91
C LEU A 287 6.94 0.99 -4.40
N GLY A 288 6.91 1.25 -3.09
CA GLY A 288 5.81 1.94 -2.44
C GLY A 288 5.67 3.38 -2.90
N LEU A 289 6.76 4.15 -2.80
CA LEU A 289 6.71 5.56 -3.15
C LEU A 289 6.50 5.73 -4.66
N GLU A 290 7.18 4.94 -5.49
CA GLU A 290 6.97 4.94 -6.95
C GLU A 290 5.48 4.80 -7.28
N LYS A 291 4.83 3.77 -6.74
CA LYS A 291 3.39 3.52 -6.99
C LYS A 291 2.50 4.56 -6.33
N PHE A 292 2.88 5.06 -5.15
CA PHE A 292 2.16 6.15 -4.50
C PHE A 292 2.15 7.40 -5.40
N MET A 293 3.28 7.77 -5.98
CA MET A 293 3.40 8.95 -6.84
C MET A 293 2.75 8.72 -8.21
N ASN A 294 3.16 7.68 -8.93
CA ASN A 294 2.77 7.49 -10.33
C ASN A 294 1.39 6.82 -10.52
N ILE A 295 0.78 6.28 -9.46
CA ILE A 295 -0.56 5.67 -9.50
C ILE A 295 -1.53 6.45 -8.62
N LYS A 296 -1.29 6.50 -7.31
CA LYS A 296 -2.27 7.08 -6.37
C LYS A 296 -2.35 8.60 -6.48
N MET A 297 -1.22 9.31 -6.41
CA MET A 297 -1.16 10.77 -6.55
C MET A 297 -1.52 11.23 -7.96
N ALA A 298 -1.09 10.49 -8.98
CA ALA A 298 -1.51 10.71 -10.36
C ALA A 298 -3.04 10.60 -10.53
N SER A 299 -3.67 9.57 -9.93
CA SER A 299 -5.14 9.43 -9.92
C SER A 299 -5.84 10.52 -9.13
N LEU A 300 -5.24 11.00 -8.04
CA LEU A 300 -5.76 12.09 -7.21
C LEU A 300 -5.53 13.48 -7.80
N ASN A 301 -4.62 13.61 -8.77
CA ASN A 301 -4.06 14.89 -9.21
C ASN A 301 -3.60 15.75 -8.02
N LEU A 302 -2.86 15.14 -7.09
CA LEU A 302 -2.42 15.76 -5.84
C LEU A 302 -0.90 15.61 -5.67
N LYS A 303 -0.24 16.65 -5.18
CA LYS A 303 1.19 16.63 -4.80
C LYS A 303 1.31 16.49 -3.27
N PRO A 304 2.10 15.53 -2.75
CA PRO A 304 2.45 15.54 -1.32
C PRO A 304 3.37 16.72 -1.00
N ASP A 305 3.22 17.31 0.18
CA ASP A 305 4.05 18.42 0.65
C ASP A 305 5.42 17.95 1.18
N LEU A 306 5.49 16.72 1.73
CA LEU A 306 6.73 16.16 2.26
C LEU A 306 6.79 14.64 2.08
N ILE A 307 7.98 14.13 1.74
CA ILE A 307 8.31 12.71 1.75
C ILE A 307 9.23 12.41 2.94
N GLY A 308 8.81 11.52 3.83
CA GLY A 308 9.64 11.00 4.92
C GLY A 308 10.28 9.67 4.55
N LEU A 309 11.60 9.61 4.41
CA LEU A 309 12.36 8.38 4.17
C LEU A 309 12.82 7.77 5.49
N VAL A 310 12.24 6.64 5.89
CA VAL A 310 12.68 5.92 7.10
C VAL A 310 13.89 5.04 6.79
N ILE A 311 14.92 5.18 7.63
CA ILE A 311 16.13 4.34 7.62
C ILE A 311 16.48 3.88 9.04
N SER A 312 17.30 2.83 9.17
CA SER A 312 17.75 2.29 10.45
C SER A 312 19.13 1.66 10.31
N LEU A 313 19.91 1.67 11.39
CA LEU A 313 21.23 1.02 11.41
C LEU A 313 21.14 -0.47 11.09
N LYS A 314 20.07 -1.14 11.52
CA LYS A 314 19.85 -2.57 11.24
C LYS A 314 19.67 -2.86 9.75
N SER A 315 18.91 -2.04 9.02
CA SER A 315 18.77 -2.21 7.56
C SER A 315 20.03 -1.79 6.82
N ILE A 316 20.74 -0.77 7.29
CA ILE A 316 22.04 -0.37 6.74
C ILE A 316 23.07 -1.51 6.90
N ALA A 317 23.15 -2.13 8.07
CA ALA A 317 24.00 -3.30 8.31
C ALA A 317 23.62 -4.49 7.41
N TYR A 318 22.32 -4.74 7.23
CA TYR A 318 21.84 -5.77 6.29
C TYR A 318 22.35 -5.53 4.87
N HIS A 319 22.30 -4.29 4.38
CA HIS A 319 22.81 -3.94 3.05
C HIS A 319 24.34 -3.92 2.97
N ALA A 320 25.02 -3.59 4.07
CA ALA A 320 26.48 -3.71 4.14
C ALA A 320 26.95 -5.17 4.09
N GLN A 321 26.10 -6.14 4.45
CA GLN A 321 26.44 -7.56 4.61
C GLN A 321 27.55 -7.81 5.63
N THR A 322 27.75 -6.87 6.56
CA THR A 322 28.75 -6.96 7.63
C THR A 322 28.29 -6.13 8.83
N ASN A 323 28.73 -6.53 10.02
CA ASN A 323 28.61 -5.75 11.26
C ASN A 323 29.98 -5.24 11.73
N GLU A 324 31.02 -5.35 10.89
CA GLU A 324 32.36 -4.86 11.21
C GLU A 324 32.42 -3.33 11.18
N LYS A 325 33.57 -2.77 11.59
CA LYS A 325 33.80 -1.32 11.51
C LYS A 325 33.50 -0.82 10.08
N ASP A 326 32.90 0.37 10.00
CA ASP A 326 32.47 1.05 8.76
C ASP A 326 31.26 0.45 8.03
N TYR A 327 30.51 -0.51 8.61
CA TYR A 327 29.27 -1.01 7.98
C TYR A 327 28.28 0.11 7.62
N VAL A 328 28.21 1.17 8.44
CA VAL A 328 27.35 2.33 8.19
C VAL A 328 27.69 2.97 6.85
N LYS A 329 28.97 3.22 6.58
CA LYS A 329 29.44 3.81 5.32
C LYS A 329 29.18 2.91 4.13
N GLN A 330 29.36 1.60 4.31
CA GLN A 330 29.14 0.62 3.25
C GLN A 330 27.66 0.51 2.87
N GLY A 331 26.77 0.35 3.85
CA GLY A 331 25.33 0.21 3.63
C GLY A 331 24.61 1.52 3.27
N PHE A 332 25.24 2.68 3.52
CA PHE A 332 24.68 3.99 3.18
C PHE A 332 24.41 4.17 1.68
N ALA A 333 25.09 3.40 0.82
CA ALA A 333 24.86 3.46 -0.62
C ALA A 333 23.41 3.11 -1.00
N ASN A 334 22.72 2.23 -0.26
CA ASN A 334 21.29 1.97 -0.47
C ASN A 334 20.43 3.20 -0.12
N VAL A 335 20.74 3.87 1.00
CA VAL A 335 20.07 5.10 1.41
C VAL A 335 20.19 6.16 0.30
N LEU A 336 21.39 6.31 -0.29
CA LEU A 336 21.61 7.21 -1.42
C LEU A 336 20.79 6.84 -2.66
N CYS A 337 20.60 5.55 -2.97
CA CYS A 337 19.70 5.14 -4.06
C CYS A 337 18.28 5.67 -3.85
N HIS A 338 17.73 5.50 -2.64
CA HIS A 338 16.38 5.96 -2.34
C HIS A 338 16.27 7.49 -2.32
N ILE A 339 17.28 8.21 -1.82
CA ILE A 339 17.33 9.68 -1.88
C ILE A 339 17.36 10.16 -3.33
N ASN A 340 18.18 9.55 -4.18
CA ASN A 340 18.27 9.89 -5.60
C ASN A 340 16.96 9.64 -6.34
N HIS A 341 16.24 8.57 -5.99
CA HIS A 341 14.89 8.31 -6.48
C HIS A 341 13.89 9.39 -6.01
N ILE A 342 13.86 9.71 -4.72
CA ILE A 342 12.94 10.72 -4.15
C ILE A 342 13.12 12.08 -4.84
N LYS A 343 14.38 12.50 -5.07
CA LYS A 343 14.72 13.75 -5.75
C LYS A 343 14.12 13.87 -7.17
N LYS A 344 13.73 12.76 -7.82
CA LYS A 344 13.12 12.80 -9.16
C LYS A 344 11.75 13.48 -9.20
N TYR A 345 11.02 13.51 -8.08
CA TYR A 345 9.65 14.03 -8.02
C TYR A 345 9.54 15.54 -7.77
N ASN A 346 10.64 16.24 -7.46
CA ASN A 346 10.63 17.65 -7.03
C ASN A 346 9.75 17.92 -5.79
N VAL A 347 9.73 16.98 -4.84
CA VAL A 347 9.03 17.11 -3.56
C VAL A 347 10.06 17.24 -2.44
N SER A 348 9.78 18.09 -1.46
CA SER A 348 10.61 18.23 -0.26
C SER A 348 10.67 16.90 0.48
N PHE A 349 11.80 16.57 1.10
CA PHE A 349 11.95 15.32 1.83
C PHE A 349 12.84 15.45 3.06
N ILE A 350 12.68 14.50 3.97
CA ILE A 350 13.47 14.35 5.20
C ILE A 350 13.78 12.88 5.45
N VAL A 351 14.95 12.60 6.02
CA VAL A 351 15.32 11.27 6.48
C VAL A 351 14.96 11.10 7.95
N TYR A 352 14.14 10.10 8.27
CA TYR A 352 13.84 9.71 9.65
C TYR A 352 14.67 8.50 10.04
N ILE A 353 15.61 8.67 10.96
CA ILE A 353 16.44 7.58 11.50
C ILE A 353 15.63 6.90 12.60
N ASN A 354 15.09 5.71 12.34
CA ASN A 354 14.37 4.93 13.34
C ASN A 354 15.37 4.27 14.31
N VAL A 355 15.46 4.83 15.53
CA VAL A 355 16.47 4.44 16.51
C VAL A 355 16.00 3.27 17.36
N ASN A 356 16.75 2.17 17.36
CA ASN A 356 16.60 1.11 18.34
C ASN A 356 17.46 1.37 19.57
N THR A 357 16.83 1.90 20.61
CA THR A 357 17.50 2.31 21.85
C THR A 357 18.16 1.17 22.64
N ASN A 358 17.91 -0.08 22.26
CA ASN A 358 18.50 -1.25 22.92
C ASN A 358 19.76 -1.76 22.21
N THR A 359 19.95 -1.44 20.93
CA THR A 359 21.04 -2.04 20.11
C THR A 359 21.87 -1.03 19.36
N ASP A 360 21.31 0.13 19.03
CA ASP A 360 22.00 1.12 18.22
C ASP A 360 23.04 1.86 19.06
N SER A 361 24.27 1.95 18.56
CA SER A 361 25.34 2.70 19.21
C SER A 361 25.27 4.18 18.84
N GLU A 362 25.57 5.07 19.78
CA GLU A 362 25.62 6.52 19.49
C GLU A 362 26.73 6.87 18.48
N GLU A 363 27.83 6.11 18.45
CA GLU A 363 28.92 6.29 17.48
C GLU A 363 28.45 6.02 16.03
N ASP A 364 27.70 4.93 15.84
CA ASP A 364 27.16 4.59 14.51
C ASP A 364 26.08 5.58 14.07
N LEU A 365 25.23 6.04 15.00
CA LEU A 365 24.23 7.08 14.73
C LEU A 365 24.89 8.39 14.29
N LEU A 366 25.91 8.86 15.02
CA LEU A 366 26.65 10.06 14.66
C LEU A 366 27.38 9.90 13.31
N THR A 367 27.89 8.71 13.00
CA THR A 367 28.50 8.41 11.71
C THR A 367 27.47 8.51 10.58
N LEU A 368 26.26 7.98 10.78
CA LEU A 368 25.17 8.07 9.82
C LEU A 368 24.72 9.52 9.59
N GLU A 369 24.55 10.29 10.67
CA GLU A 369 24.18 11.71 10.62
C GLU A 369 25.22 12.53 9.87
N LYS A 370 26.52 12.29 10.16
CA LYS A 370 27.61 12.93 9.43
C LYS A 370 27.56 12.64 7.93
N LEU A 371 27.28 11.39 7.53
CA LEU A 371 27.14 11.04 6.11
C LEU A 371 25.95 11.76 5.46
N LEU A 372 24.84 11.91 6.19
CA LEU A 372 23.67 12.68 5.71
C LEU A 372 24.01 14.17 5.55
N ASP A 373 24.71 14.75 6.52
CA ASP A 373 25.17 16.15 6.49
C ASP A 373 26.15 16.42 5.34
N GLU A 374 27.11 15.52 5.10
CA GLU A 374 28.04 15.60 3.96
C GLU A 374 27.31 15.63 2.61
N HIS A 375 26.13 15.01 2.54
CA HIS A 375 25.26 15.02 1.35
C HIS A 375 24.17 16.09 1.39
N GLN A 376 24.19 16.99 2.40
CA GLN A 376 23.22 18.06 2.62
C GLN A 376 21.78 17.53 2.72
N ILE A 377 21.60 16.46 3.49
CA ILE A 377 20.31 15.79 3.67
C ILE A 377 19.77 16.09 5.06
N GLU A 378 18.63 16.80 5.09
CA GLU A 378 17.86 17.01 6.31
C GLU A 378 17.42 15.67 6.90
N HIS A 379 17.66 15.50 8.19
CA HIS A 379 17.38 14.27 8.89
C HIS A 379 16.94 14.53 10.33
N ALA A 380 16.23 13.59 10.95
CA ALA A 380 15.85 13.64 12.36
C ALA A 380 15.79 12.22 12.94
N ARG A 381 16.15 12.08 14.22
CA ARG A 381 15.98 10.79 14.91
C ARG A 381 14.51 10.58 15.28
N SER A 382 14.02 9.36 15.07
CA SER A 382 12.70 8.90 15.50
C SER A 382 12.85 7.94 16.67
N TYR A 383 12.23 8.29 17.79
CA TYR A 383 12.21 7.52 19.03
C TYR A 383 10.80 6.93 19.33
N ALA A 384 9.93 6.93 18.32
CA ALA A 384 8.52 6.57 18.43
C ALA A 384 8.28 5.20 19.09
N TYR A 385 9.08 4.20 18.73
CA TYR A 385 8.94 2.84 19.28
C TYR A 385 9.14 2.80 20.80
N SER A 386 10.21 3.42 21.30
CA SER A 386 10.60 3.32 22.72
C SER A 386 10.00 4.42 23.59
N TYR A 387 9.63 5.58 23.03
CA TYR A 387 9.24 6.77 23.80
C TYR A 387 7.90 7.40 23.40
N GLY A 388 7.20 6.88 22.37
CA GLY A 388 6.01 7.55 21.83
C GLY A 388 6.33 8.97 21.39
N SER A 389 5.47 9.94 21.71
CA SER A 389 5.69 11.36 21.42
C SER A 389 6.67 12.06 22.38
N LYS A 390 7.15 11.43 23.45
CA LYS A 390 7.95 12.12 24.48
C LYS A 390 9.28 12.69 23.97
N LYS A 391 9.95 11.98 23.05
CA LYS A 391 11.22 12.41 22.41
C LYS A 391 11.01 12.82 20.95
N SER A 392 10.02 13.69 20.71
CA SER A 392 9.57 14.03 19.35
C SER A 392 9.75 15.50 18.95
N GLU A 393 10.45 16.31 19.76
CA GLU A 393 10.64 17.73 19.46
C GLU A 393 11.40 17.95 18.15
N GLU A 394 12.53 17.26 17.95
CA GLU A 394 13.35 17.40 16.74
C GLU A 394 12.57 17.00 15.48
N ILE A 395 11.99 15.79 15.48
CA ILE A 395 11.25 15.27 14.32
C ILE A 395 10.07 16.19 13.98
N THR A 396 9.37 16.73 14.99
CA THR A 396 8.25 17.68 14.78
C THR A 396 8.75 18.98 14.17
N LYS A 397 9.77 19.61 14.78
CA LYS A 397 10.29 20.91 14.33
C LYS A 397 10.78 20.85 12.89
N LYS A 398 11.60 19.85 12.54
CA LYS A 398 12.15 19.70 11.18
C LYS A 398 11.05 19.36 10.17
N THR A 399 10.12 18.48 10.52
CA THR A 399 8.98 18.13 9.66
C THR A 399 8.11 19.34 9.33
N ILE A 400 7.70 20.10 10.34
CA ILE A 400 6.86 21.30 10.15
C ILE A 400 7.59 22.36 9.34
N THR A 401 8.88 22.57 9.62
CA THR A 401 9.71 23.53 8.87
C THR A 401 9.71 23.18 7.38
N LEU A 402 10.02 21.94 7.02
CA LEU A 402 10.08 21.51 5.62
C LEU A 402 8.71 21.46 4.94
N THR A 403 7.66 21.08 5.68
CA THR A 403 6.29 21.00 5.14
C THR A 403 5.71 22.39 4.84
N ASN A 404 6.13 23.42 5.59
CA ASN A 404 5.67 24.80 5.42
C ASN A 404 6.61 25.63 4.51
N GLN A 405 7.75 25.09 4.09
CA GLN A 405 8.57 25.73 3.08
C GLN A 405 7.85 25.74 1.74
N ILE A 406 7.84 26.89 1.08
CA ILE A 406 7.27 27.03 -0.26
C ILE A 406 8.13 26.22 -1.23
N ASN A 407 7.49 25.26 -1.90
CA ASN A 407 8.10 24.48 -2.97
C ASN A 407 7.27 24.66 -4.24
N ASP A 408 7.64 25.68 -5.00
CA ASP A 408 6.99 26.10 -6.26
C ASP A 408 7.30 25.17 -7.44
N HIS A 409 8.11 24.12 -7.24
CA HIS A 409 8.37 23.16 -8.30
C HIS A 409 7.12 22.33 -8.60
N GLU A 410 6.82 22.16 -9.88
CA GLU A 410 5.78 21.22 -10.31
C GLU A 410 6.18 19.79 -9.95
N LEU A 411 5.19 19.01 -9.52
CA LEU A 411 5.36 17.58 -9.29
C LEU A 411 5.78 16.91 -10.60
N LYS A 412 6.91 16.22 -10.59
CA LYS A 412 7.41 15.49 -11.75
C LYS A 412 7.15 13.98 -11.59
N LEU A 413 6.07 13.49 -12.18
CA LEU A 413 5.84 12.05 -12.30
C LEU A 413 6.90 11.42 -13.22
N ILE A 414 7.18 10.13 -13.00
CA ILE A 414 8.20 9.39 -13.79
C ILE A 414 7.71 9.11 -15.21
N TYR A 415 6.39 8.95 -15.37
CA TYR A 415 5.70 8.72 -16.63
C TYR A 415 4.28 9.31 -16.57
N ASP A 416 3.66 9.54 -17.73
CA ASP A 416 2.23 9.86 -17.86
C ASP A 416 1.41 8.58 -18.11
N ILE A 417 0.17 8.52 -17.61
CA ILE A 417 -0.72 7.36 -17.82
C ILE A 417 -0.96 7.06 -19.30
N LYS A 418 -0.84 8.04 -20.19
CA LYS A 418 -1.00 7.89 -21.65
C LYS A 418 0.28 7.49 -22.38
N ASP A 419 1.42 7.46 -21.68
CA ASP A 419 2.67 6.99 -22.28
C ASP A 419 2.56 5.51 -22.69
N HIS A 420 3.32 5.13 -23.71
CA HIS A 420 3.44 3.74 -24.12
C HIS A 420 3.99 2.84 -23.00
N LEU A 421 3.53 1.60 -22.91
CA LEU A 421 3.96 0.66 -21.87
C LEU A 421 5.49 0.45 -21.87
N SER A 422 6.11 0.28 -23.04
CA SER A 422 7.58 0.18 -23.15
C SER A 422 8.31 1.41 -22.59
N TYR A 423 7.75 2.60 -22.82
CA TYR A 423 8.31 3.86 -22.31
C TYR A 423 8.17 3.96 -20.79
N LYS A 424 6.99 3.66 -20.24
CA LYS A 424 6.75 3.60 -18.80
C LYS A 424 7.75 2.65 -18.13
N LEU A 425 7.92 1.46 -18.70
CA LEU A 425 8.82 0.43 -18.19
C LEU A 425 10.28 0.90 -18.20
N LYS A 426 10.73 1.48 -19.32
CA LYS A 426 12.07 2.08 -19.43
C LYS A 426 12.29 3.15 -18.36
N LYS A 427 11.32 4.06 -18.20
CA LYS A 427 11.41 5.18 -17.25
C LYS A 427 11.54 4.71 -15.81
N ILE A 428 10.72 3.74 -15.38
CA ILE A 428 10.85 3.19 -14.03
C ILE A 428 12.21 2.50 -13.86
N CYS A 429 12.61 1.65 -14.81
CA CYS A 429 13.89 0.92 -14.70
C CYS A 429 15.09 1.87 -14.54
N GLU A 430 15.17 2.92 -15.36
CA GLU A 430 16.28 3.86 -15.34
C GLU A 430 16.22 4.84 -14.16
N ASN A 431 15.04 5.40 -13.85
CA ASN A 431 14.93 6.52 -12.91
C ASN A 431 14.65 6.10 -11.46
N VAL A 432 14.07 4.91 -11.26
CA VAL A 432 13.73 4.37 -9.94
C VAL A 432 14.78 3.35 -9.51
N TYR A 433 15.11 2.41 -10.40
CA TYR A 433 16.04 1.32 -10.06
C TYR A 433 17.50 1.64 -10.41
N GLY A 434 17.74 2.58 -11.33
CA GLY A 434 19.09 2.80 -11.85
C GLY A 434 19.62 1.59 -12.62
N ALA A 435 18.71 0.81 -13.21
CA ALA A 435 19.02 -0.30 -14.09
C ALA A 435 19.41 0.20 -15.49
N ASP A 436 20.18 -0.60 -16.23
CA ASP A 436 20.55 -0.33 -17.62
C ASP A 436 19.38 -0.54 -18.61
N GLY A 437 18.21 -0.92 -18.09
CA GLY A 437 16.99 -1.17 -18.83
C GLY A 437 16.25 -2.39 -18.30
N TYR A 438 15.54 -3.07 -19.19
CA TYR A 438 14.79 -4.28 -18.89
C TYR A 438 14.98 -5.34 -19.98
N GLU A 439 14.72 -6.59 -19.63
CA GLU A 439 14.65 -7.72 -20.56
C GLU A 439 13.28 -8.37 -20.46
N LEU A 440 12.73 -8.76 -21.61
CA LEU A 440 11.42 -9.37 -21.69
C LEU A 440 11.57 -10.85 -22.06
N SER A 441 10.86 -11.72 -21.34
CA SER A 441 10.62 -13.08 -21.78
C SER A 441 9.90 -13.09 -23.14
N TYR A 442 9.80 -14.28 -23.75
CA TYR A 442 9.02 -14.43 -24.98
C TYR A 442 7.53 -14.05 -24.76
N GLU A 443 6.91 -14.56 -23.70
CA GLU A 443 5.52 -14.24 -23.34
C GLU A 443 5.32 -12.74 -23.10
N ALA A 444 6.26 -12.12 -22.37
CA ALA A 444 6.20 -10.70 -22.06
C ALA A 444 6.31 -9.83 -23.32
N LYS A 445 7.08 -10.24 -24.34
CA LYS A 445 7.14 -9.53 -25.63
C LYS A 445 5.80 -9.57 -26.37
N GLU A 446 5.14 -10.72 -26.41
CA GLU A 446 3.82 -10.85 -27.03
C GLU A 446 2.74 -10.06 -26.29
N GLN A 447 2.80 -10.04 -24.95
CA GLN A 447 1.91 -9.25 -24.11
C GLN A 447 2.16 -7.75 -24.25
N LEU A 448 3.43 -7.31 -24.31
CA LEU A 448 3.78 -5.90 -24.52
C LEU A 448 3.08 -5.37 -25.77
N ASN A 449 3.19 -6.07 -26.91
CA ASN A 449 2.55 -5.66 -28.16
C ASN A 449 1.02 -5.51 -28.05
N ARG A 450 0.38 -6.32 -27.20
CA ARG A 450 -1.09 -6.25 -26.98
C ARG A 450 -1.49 -5.10 -26.06
N TYR A 451 -0.63 -4.71 -25.12
CA TYR A 451 -0.94 -3.75 -24.05
C TYR A 451 -0.28 -2.39 -24.23
N GLU A 452 0.55 -2.22 -25.28
CA GLU A 452 1.43 -1.06 -25.50
C GLU A 452 0.70 0.29 -25.48
N HIS A 453 -0.56 0.30 -25.93
CA HIS A 453 -1.37 1.50 -26.12
C HIS A 453 -2.50 1.64 -25.08
N LEU A 454 -2.51 0.81 -24.03
CA LEU A 454 -3.49 0.96 -22.96
C LEU A 454 -3.10 2.13 -22.05
N ASP A 455 -4.05 3.03 -21.80
CA ASP A 455 -3.96 4.14 -20.83
C ASP A 455 -4.07 3.64 -19.39
N PHE A 456 -3.21 2.68 -19.02
CA PHE A 456 -3.18 1.99 -17.74
C PHE A 456 -1.88 2.33 -17.01
N TYR A 457 -1.94 2.35 -15.68
CA TYR A 457 -0.76 2.54 -14.83
C TYR A 457 0.13 1.30 -14.87
N LEU A 458 1.44 1.50 -14.75
CA LEU A 458 2.40 0.41 -14.64
C LEU A 458 2.66 0.09 -13.16
N CYS A 459 2.54 -1.18 -12.79
CA CYS A 459 2.86 -1.70 -11.46
C CYS A 459 3.90 -2.81 -11.58
N ILE A 460 5.17 -2.50 -11.31
CA ILE A 460 6.23 -3.51 -11.32
C ILE A 460 6.18 -4.33 -10.02
N ALA A 461 6.14 -5.65 -10.18
CA ALA A 461 6.05 -6.60 -9.10
C ALA A 461 7.37 -7.38 -9.01
N LYS A 462 8.26 -6.89 -8.14
CA LYS A 462 9.60 -7.45 -7.89
C LYS A 462 9.84 -7.69 -6.39
N THR A 463 11.00 -8.22 -6.05
CA THR A 463 11.44 -8.34 -4.66
C THR A 463 11.52 -6.96 -3.97
N PRO A 464 11.09 -6.83 -2.70
CA PRO A 464 11.24 -5.59 -1.95
C PRO A 464 12.61 -5.45 -1.29
N TYR A 465 13.44 -6.49 -1.26
CA TYR A 465 14.71 -6.53 -0.52
C TYR A 465 15.90 -5.94 -1.27
N SER A 466 15.75 -5.70 -2.56
CA SER A 466 16.78 -5.17 -3.44
C SER A 466 16.18 -4.09 -4.32
N ILE A 467 17.01 -3.14 -4.76
CA ILE A 467 16.66 -2.21 -5.83
C ILE A 467 16.42 -2.96 -7.15
N SER A 468 17.17 -4.04 -7.40
CA SER A 468 16.97 -4.93 -8.55
C SER A 468 15.81 -5.91 -8.33
N ASP A 469 15.59 -6.78 -9.31
CA ASP A 469 14.68 -7.92 -9.24
C ASP A 469 15.28 -9.17 -8.56
N ASP A 470 16.60 -9.20 -8.33
CA ASP A 470 17.29 -10.25 -7.56
C ASP A 470 17.47 -9.83 -6.09
N ALA A 471 16.84 -10.59 -5.18
CA ALA A 471 16.89 -10.34 -3.74
C ALA A 471 18.29 -10.48 -3.14
N LYS A 472 19.24 -11.12 -3.84
CA LYS A 472 20.63 -11.29 -3.39
C LYS A 472 21.50 -10.07 -3.68
N LEU A 473 21.12 -9.23 -4.64
CA LEU A 473 21.88 -8.06 -5.05
C LEU A 473 21.61 -6.86 -4.14
N LEU A 474 22.09 -6.94 -2.90
CA LEU A 474 21.86 -5.92 -1.89
C LEU A 474 22.59 -4.59 -2.19
N ASN A 475 22.18 -3.55 -1.45
CA ASN A 475 22.81 -2.26 -1.38
C ASN A 475 22.55 -1.36 -2.61
N ASN A 476 23.57 -1.11 -3.43
CA ASN A 476 23.50 -0.30 -4.65
C ASN A 476 24.00 -1.12 -5.84
N PRO A 477 23.21 -2.10 -6.33
CA PRO A 477 23.61 -2.92 -7.46
C PRO A 477 23.88 -2.06 -8.70
N LYS A 478 24.83 -2.49 -9.53
CA LYS A 478 25.24 -1.83 -10.78
C LYS A 478 25.22 -2.83 -11.94
N ASN A 479 25.14 -2.30 -13.16
CA ASN A 479 25.22 -3.07 -14.41
C ASN A 479 24.19 -4.21 -14.47
N PHE A 480 22.92 -3.91 -14.15
CA PHE A 480 21.84 -4.89 -14.11
C PHE A 480 20.64 -4.40 -14.92
N LYS A 481 19.80 -5.36 -15.33
CA LYS A 481 18.51 -5.11 -15.97
C LYS A 481 17.40 -5.77 -15.15
N ILE A 482 16.18 -5.25 -15.28
CA ILE A 482 14.99 -5.90 -14.73
C ILE A 482 14.44 -6.90 -15.73
N HIS A 483 14.26 -8.15 -15.32
CA HIS A 483 13.70 -9.22 -16.14
C HIS A 483 12.19 -9.29 -15.92
N ILE A 484 11.42 -9.12 -16.99
CA ILE A 484 9.95 -9.25 -16.96
C ILE A 484 9.57 -10.61 -17.54
N GLU A 485 9.01 -11.46 -16.68
CA GLU A 485 8.52 -12.79 -17.06
C GLU A 485 7.21 -12.71 -17.82
N ARG A 486 6.27 -11.86 -17.39
CA ARG A 486 4.96 -11.65 -18.03
C ARG A 486 4.28 -10.38 -17.50
N PHE A 487 3.21 -9.99 -18.15
CA PHE A 487 2.29 -8.94 -17.73
C PHE A 487 0.92 -9.52 -17.37
N GLU A 488 0.40 -9.11 -16.22
CA GLU A 488 -0.97 -9.40 -15.79
C GLU A 488 -1.78 -8.10 -15.78
N ILE A 489 -3.06 -8.14 -16.18
CA ILE A 489 -3.91 -6.94 -16.24
C ILE A 489 -4.91 -6.96 -15.10
N ASN A 490 -4.97 -5.88 -14.34
CA ASN A 490 -6.09 -5.57 -13.47
C ASN A 490 -6.95 -4.50 -14.16
N TYR A 491 -8.03 -4.94 -14.80
CA TYR A 491 -8.94 -4.06 -15.52
C TYR A 491 -9.74 -3.13 -14.59
N ALA A 492 -9.98 -3.53 -13.35
CA ALA A 492 -10.75 -2.76 -12.37
C ALA A 492 -9.99 -1.48 -11.96
N ALA A 493 -8.71 -1.64 -11.65
CA ALA A 493 -7.82 -0.56 -11.19
C ALA A 493 -6.98 0.06 -12.33
N LYS A 494 -7.20 -0.37 -13.58
CA LYS A 494 -6.39 0.01 -14.76
C LYS A 494 -4.89 -0.15 -14.54
N LEU A 495 -4.46 -1.33 -14.07
CA LEU A 495 -3.05 -1.64 -13.84
C LEU A 495 -2.55 -2.67 -14.85
N ILE A 496 -1.38 -2.40 -15.41
CA ILE A 496 -0.52 -3.40 -16.06
C ILE A 496 0.52 -3.81 -15.04
N ILE A 497 0.45 -5.06 -14.57
CA ILE A 497 1.31 -5.60 -13.53
C ILE A 497 2.46 -6.34 -14.21
N ALA A 498 3.67 -5.78 -14.16
CA ALA A 498 4.86 -6.41 -14.74
C ALA A 498 5.48 -7.36 -13.71
N ILE A 499 5.38 -8.66 -13.96
CA ILE A 499 5.83 -9.71 -13.05
C ILE A 499 7.30 -10.02 -13.34
N THR A 500 8.19 -9.81 -12.36
CA THR A 500 9.63 -10.08 -12.54
C THR A 500 10.07 -11.44 -12.00
N THR A 501 9.31 -11.97 -11.04
CA THR A 501 9.57 -13.27 -10.40
C THR A 501 8.24 -13.93 -10.06
N THR A 502 8.27 -15.21 -9.70
CA THR A 502 7.08 -15.91 -9.21
C THR A 502 6.54 -15.25 -7.92
N ILE A 503 5.40 -14.57 -8.03
CA ILE A 503 4.71 -13.97 -6.90
C ILE A 503 3.50 -14.81 -6.51
N TYR A 504 3.53 -15.34 -5.28
CA TYR A 504 2.38 -16.02 -4.71
C TYR A 504 1.35 -15.02 -4.19
N ARG A 505 0.27 -14.82 -4.96
CA ARG A 505 -0.91 -14.05 -4.54
C ARG A 505 -1.71 -14.71 -3.40
N MET A 506 -1.40 -15.97 -3.08
CA MET A 506 -1.90 -16.67 -1.90
C MET A 506 -0.71 -17.16 -1.06
N PRO A 507 -0.39 -16.48 0.05
CA PRO A 507 0.71 -16.86 0.93
C PRO A 507 0.40 -18.18 1.65
N GLY A 508 1.45 -18.87 2.09
CA GLY A 508 1.31 -20.06 2.94
C GLY A 508 1.68 -19.74 4.39
N LEU A 509 1.18 -20.53 5.33
CA LEU A 509 1.68 -20.54 6.71
C LEU A 509 3.12 -21.07 6.75
N ASN A 510 3.92 -20.58 7.71
CA ASN A 510 5.24 -21.12 8.04
C ASN A 510 5.12 -22.46 8.81
N LYS A 511 6.27 -23.09 9.14
CA LYS A 511 6.30 -24.38 9.87
C LYS A 511 5.61 -24.30 11.24
N GLU A 512 5.80 -23.17 11.93
CA GLU A 512 5.23 -22.88 13.23
C GLU A 512 4.35 -21.62 13.14
N PRO A 513 3.09 -21.78 12.71
CA PRO A 513 2.18 -20.65 12.54
C PRO A 513 1.88 -19.99 13.88
N ALA A 514 1.87 -18.66 13.87
CA ALA A 514 1.48 -17.86 15.03
C ALA A 514 0.11 -18.26 15.59
N ALA A 515 -0.79 -18.78 14.74
CA ALA A 515 -2.08 -19.35 15.12
C ALA A 515 -2.03 -20.33 16.31
N LYS A 516 -0.97 -21.13 16.45
CA LYS A 516 -0.81 -22.09 17.56
C LYS A 516 -0.56 -21.43 18.92
N ASN A 517 -0.23 -20.15 18.93
CA ASN A 517 0.12 -19.38 20.13
C ASN A 517 -0.96 -18.35 20.51
N PHE A 518 -2.11 -18.35 19.83
CA PHE A 518 -3.23 -17.47 20.18
C PHE A 518 -3.90 -17.93 21.47
N VAL A 519 -4.27 -16.96 22.32
CA VAL A 519 -4.99 -17.18 23.56
C VAL A 519 -6.16 -16.21 23.60
N MET A 520 -7.34 -16.69 23.99
CA MET A 520 -8.50 -15.82 24.24
C MET A 520 -8.25 -15.02 25.52
N LYS A 521 -8.49 -13.71 25.45
CA LYS A 521 -8.45 -12.84 26.64
C LYS A 521 -9.55 -13.19 27.62
#